data_AF-A0A6A3HCL9-F1
#
_entry.id   AF-A0A6A3HCL9-F1
#
_cell.length_a   1.000
_cell.length_b   1.000
_cell.length_c   1.000
_cell.angle_alpha   90.00
_cell.angle_beta   90.00
_cell.angle_gamma   90.00
#
_symmetry.space_group_name_H-M   'P 1'
#
loop_
_entity.id
_entity.type
_entity.pdbx_description
1 polymer ?
#
loop_
_entity_poly.entity_id
_entity_poly.type
_entity_poly.pdbx_seq_one_letter_code
_entity_poly.pdbx_strand_id
1 'polypeptide(L)'
;MAEICDSAISLVAGPSDNLNITRISVYLSRTSAGTSVKNMAHYAQGIRDDTFASYDYGCSCVRLLGINLCSSLICKNKAVYGSFDPPAYPVGAMVYPRTGFYIGATDTFATSADIAQIRAGLPSGTIVHEKTVAAFSHLDFTWAQNANELVYQQDLLAQLKKYAGKAY
;
A
#
# COMPACT_ATOMS: atom_id res chain seq x y z
N MET A 1 27.07 -0.23 -13.32
CA MET A 1 25.74 0.36 -13.59
C MET A 1 24.61 -0.57 -13.16
N ALA A 2 24.65 -1.88 -13.46
CA ALA A 2 23.65 -2.85 -12.97
C ALA A 2 23.51 -2.85 -11.44
N GLU A 3 24.62 -2.85 -10.68
CA GLU A 3 24.57 -2.88 -9.20
C GLU A 3 23.95 -1.64 -8.54
N ILE A 4 24.13 -0.44 -9.09
CA ILE A 4 23.53 0.79 -8.54
C ILE A 4 22.02 0.80 -8.79
N CYS A 5 21.59 0.31 -9.95
CA CYS A 5 20.18 0.22 -10.30
C CYS A 5 19.44 -0.87 -9.51
N ASP A 6 20.11 -2.00 -9.26
CA ASP A 6 19.63 -3.05 -8.37
C ASP A 6 19.47 -2.53 -6.94
N SER A 7 20.40 -1.67 -6.49
CA SER A 7 20.35 -1.00 -5.18
C SER A 7 19.17 -0.03 -5.03
N ALA A 8 18.84 0.75 -6.06
CA ALA A 8 17.74 1.71 -6.01
C ALA A 8 16.36 1.04 -6.03
N ILE A 9 16.20 -0.05 -6.79
CA ILE A 9 14.99 -0.88 -6.77
C ILE A 9 14.87 -1.61 -5.43
N SER A 10 15.95 -2.23 -4.96
CA SER A 10 15.97 -2.98 -3.69
C SER A 10 15.69 -2.08 -2.48
N LEU A 11 16.10 -0.80 -2.53
CA LEU A 11 15.79 0.18 -1.48
C LEU A 11 14.27 0.46 -1.36
N VAL A 12 13.52 0.31 -2.46
CA VAL A 12 12.09 0.65 -2.55
C VAL A 12 11.20 -0.61 -2.66
N ALA A 13 11.76 -1.81 -2.67
CA ALA A 13 10.98 -3.03 -2.88
C ALA A 13 11.51 -4.28 -2.20
N GLY A 14 12.64 -4.17 -1.49
CA GLY A 14 13.38 -5.31 -0.96
C GLY A 14 14.14 -6.08 -2.05
N PRO A 15 15.14 -6.90 -1.66
CA PRO A 15 15.91 -7.71 -2.59
C PRO A 15 15.03 -8.80 -3.24
N SER A 16 15.34 -9.16 -4.48
CA SER A 16 14.71 -10.29 -5.16
C SER A 16 15.72 -11.11 -5.95
N ASP A 17 15.67 -12.42 -5.75
CA ASP A 17 16.44 -13.40 -6.54
C ASP A 17 15.66 -13.89 -7.77
N ASN A 18 14.45 -13.41 -8.01
CA ASN A 18 13.55 -13.91 -9.05
C ASN A 18 13.45 -13.01 -10.29
N LEU A 19 14.19 -11.90 -10.32
CA LEU A 19 14.14 -10.92 -11.41
C LEU A 19 14.86 -11.40 -12.67
N ASN A 20 14.29 -11.10 -13.84
CA ASN A 20 15.01 -11.26 -15.10
C ASN A 20 16.01 -10.11 -15.29
N ILE A 21 17.27 -10.33 -14.92
CA ILE A 21 18.34 -9.33 -14.98
C ILE A 21 18.50 -8.73 -16.39
N THR A 22 18.31 -9.53 -17.44
CA THR A 22 18.41 -9.03 -18.83
C THR A 22 17.33 -8.01 -19.20
N ARG A 23 16.26 -7.90 -18.40
CA ARG A 23 15.14 -6.97 -18.60
C ARG A 23 15.15 -5.77 -17.67
N ILE A 24 16.14 -5.62 -16.79
CA ILE A 24 16.24 -4.49 -15.84
C ILE A 24 16.14 -3.13 -16.55
N SER A 25 16.77 -2.98 -17.73
CA SER A 25 16.67 -1.74 -18.52
C SER A 25 15.24 -1.41 -18.95
N VAL A 26 14.42 -2.42 -19.23
CA VAL A 26 13.00 -2.25 -19.56
C VAL A 26 12.22 -1.84 -18.32
N TYR A 27 12.46 -2.48 -17.18
CA TYR A 27 11.77 -2.15 -15.93
C TYR A 27 12.07 -0.69 -15.52
N LEU A 28 13.33 -0.29 -15.53
CA LEU A 28 13.77 1.06 -15.14
C LEU A 28 13.38 2.16 -16.13
N SER A 29 13.38 1.88 -17.43
CA SER A 29 12.95 2.88 -18.42
C SER A 29 11.45 3.19 -18.35
N ARG A 30 10.67 2.35 -17.66
CA ARG A 30 9.22 2.49 -17.48
C ARG A 30 8.80 2.76 -16.03
N THR A 31 9.73 2.62 -15.09
CA THR A 31 9.51 2.78 -13.64
C THR A 31 10.51 3.82 -13.14
N SER A 32 10.11 5.01 -12.71
CA SER A 32 8.80 5.51 -12.30
C SER A 32 7.92 6.05 -13.45
N ALA A 33 6.62 5.73 -13.43
CA ALA A 33 5.63 6.40 -14.28
C ALA A 33 5.27 7.84 -13.82
N GLY A 34 6.00 8.37 -12.82
CA GLY A 34 5.78 9.67 -12.20
C GLY A 34 4.78 9.62 -11.03
N THR A 35 5.01 10.46 -10.03
CA THR A 35 4.07 10.74 -8.93
C THR A 35 4.26 12.16 -8.43
N SER A 36 3.30 12.71 -7.68
CA SER A 36 3.41 14.06 -7.13
C SER A 36 4.19 14.08 -5.82
N VAL A 37 4.87 15.21 -5.54
CA VAL A 37 5.52 15.46 -4.24
C VAL A 37 4.52 15.29 -3.08
N LYS A 38 3.26 15.71 -3.29
CA LYS A 38 2.20 15.56 -2.30
C LYS A 38 1.91 14.10 -1.97
N ASN A 39 1.91 13.21 -2.96
CA ASN A 39 1.72 11.78 -2.74
C ASN A 39 2.86 11.19 -1.89
N MET A 40 4.11 11.55 -2.19
CA MET A 40 5.26 11.11 -1.39
C MET A 40 5.22 11.67 0.04
N ALA A 41 4.83 12.93 0.21
CA ALA A 41 4.63 13.53 1.53
C ALA A 41 3.49 12.85 2.30
N HIS A 42 2.41 12.42 1.63
CA HIS A 42 1.32 11.66 2.25
C HIS A 42 1.81 10.31 2.79
N TYR A 43 2.56 9.56 1.98
CA TYR A 43 3.19 8.30 2.42
C TYR A 43 4.08 8.53 3.65
N ALA A 44 4.91 9.59 3.63
CA ALA A 44 5.77 9.93 4.75
C ALA A 44 4.99 10.30 6.03
N GLN A 45 3.84 10.97 5.90
CA GLN A 45 2.94 11.26 7.04
C GLN A 45 2.40 9.96 7.65
N GLY A 46 1.92 9.02 6.84
CA GLY A 46 1.43 7.74 7.31
C GLY A 46 2.50 6.93 8.05
N ILE A 47 3.73 6.89 7.52
CA ILE A 47 4.87 6.22 8.15
C ILE A 47 5.24 6.89 9.48
N ARG A 48 5.33 8.22 9.50
CA ARG A 48 5.77 8.97 10.69
C ARG A 48 4.77 8.87 11.83
N ASP A 49 3.48 8.98 11.50
CA ASP A 49 2.42 9.11 12.50
C ASP A 49 1.76 7.76 12.82
N ASP A 50 2.16 6.67 12.15
CA ASP A 50 1.56 5.33 12.23
C ASP A 50 0.04 5.36 12.00
N THR A 51 -0.36 6.00 10.90
CA THR A 51 -1.79 6.20 10.57
C THR A 51 -2.14 5.81 9.15
N PHE A 52 -3.37 5.30 8.99
CA PHE A 52 -4.03 5.20 7.69
C PHE A 52 -5.12 6.27 7.59
N ALA A 53 -4.71 7.47 7.19
CA ALA A 53 -5.56 8.66 7.16
C ALA A 53 -5.39 9.47 5.88
N SER A 54 -6.28 10.43 5.67
CA SER A 54 -6.16 11.40 4.57
C SER A 54 -4.91 12.29 4.73
N TYR A 55 -4.53 13.00 3.67
CA TYR A 55 -3.35 13.89 3.70
C TYR A 55 -3.49 15.00 4.74
N ASP A 56 -2.49 15.14 5.61
CA ASP A 56 -2.43 16.25 6.56
C ASP A 56 -1.92 17.52 5.86
N TYR A 57 -2.78 18.53 5.72
CA TYR A 57 -2.41 19.83 5.17
C TYR A 57 -1.82 20.80 6.19
N GLY A 58 -1.82 20.42 7.46
CA GLY A 58 -1.36 21.22 8.58
C GLY A 58 -2.44 22.12 9.18
N CYS A 59 -2.25 22.40 10.46
CA CYS A 59 -3.05 23.34 11.22
C CYS A 59 -2.22 23.99 12.34
N SER A 60 -2.03 25.30 12.27
CA SER A 60 -1.19 26.05 13.22
C SER A 60 -1.97 26.67 14.39
N CYS A 61 -3.24 26.31 14.54
CA CYS A 61 -4.10 26.87 15.59
C CYS A 61 -3.83 26.24 16.97
N VAL A 62 -4.14 27.01 18.01
CA VAL A 62 -4.17 26.51 19.39
C VAL A 62 -5.40 25.61 19.56
N ARG A 63 -5.19 24.29 19.63
CA ARG A 63 -6.25 23.27 19.73
C ARG A 63 -7.21 23.50 20.91
N LEU A 64 -6.71 24.01 22.04
CA LEU A 64 -7.51 24.28 23.25
C LEU A 64 -8.65 25.28 23.03
N LEU A 65 -8.55 26.16 22.03
CA LEU A 65 -9.59 27.14 21.72
C LEU A 65 -10.73 26.56 20.88
N GLY A 66 -10.60 25.31 20.40
CA GLY A 66 -11.58 24.64 19.57
C GLY A 66 -11.52 25.06 18.09
N ILE A 67 -11.96 24.15 17.22
CA ILE A 67 -11.87 24.30 15.76
C ILE A 67 -12.67 25.50 15.24
N ASN A 68 -13.78 25.83 15.89
CA ASN A 68 -14.66 26.91 15.45
C ASN A 68 -13.97 28.28 15.49
N LEU A 69 -13.10 28.52 16.48
CA LEU A 69 -12.33 29.76 16.62
C LEU A 69 -11.06 29.79 15.75
N CYS A 70 -10.70 28.69 15.12
CA CYS A 70 -9.52 28.58 14.26
C CYS A 70 -9.81 29.10 12.84
N SER A 71 -9.03 30.05 12.33
CA SER A 71 -9.22 30.55 10.96
C SER A 71 -8.79 29.50 9.92
N SER A 72 -9.60 29.28 8.89
CA SER A 72 -9.27 28.41 7.76
C SER A 72 -8.05 28.89 6.96
N LEU A 73 -7.62 30.14 7.13
CA LEU A 73 -6.39 30.68 6.53
C LEU A 73 -5.11 30.07 7.14
N ILE A 74 -5.14 29.69 8.42
CA ILE A 74 -4.00 29.13 9.16
C ILE A 74 -4.20 27.66 9.54
N CYS A 75 -5.30 27.07 9.08
CA CYS A 75 -5.64 25.67 9.30
C CYS A 75 -6.31 25.10 8.07
N LYS A 76 -5.49 24.49 7.22
CA LYS A 76 -5.95 23.95 5.95
C LYS A 76 -6.73 22.65 6.15
N ASN A 77 -6.43 21.87 7.19
CA ASN A 77 -7.28 20.73 7.57
C ASN A 77 -8.70 21.17 7.91
N LYS A 78 -8.89 22.31 8.61
CA LYS A 78 -10.25 22.85 8.83
C LYS A 78 -10.91 23.19 7.50
N ALA A 79 -10.20 23.82 6.57
CA ALA A 79 -10.74 24.19 5.27
C ALA A 79 -11.18 22.97 4.43
N VAL A 80 -10.45 21.85 4.53
CA VAL A 80 -10.69 20.66 3.70
C VAL A 80 -11.60 19.64 4.39
N TYR A 81 -11.46 19.45 5.70
CA TYR A 81 -12.09 18.38 6.48
C TYR A 81 -13.02 18.89 7.59
N GLY A 82 -12.94 20.16 7.96
CA GLY A 82 -13.65 20.70 9.11
C GLY A 82 -13.07 20.28 10.47
N SER A 83 -11.91 19.63 10.49
CA SER A 83 -11.23 19.09 11.68
C SER A 83 -9.78 19.56 11.78
N PHE A 84 -9.16 19.37 12.95
CA PHE A 84 -7.74 19.71 13.17
C PHE A 84 -6.84 18.70 12.46
N ASP A 85 -7.22 17.43 12.49
CA ASP A 85 -6.51 16.32 11.89
C ASP A 85 -7.25 15.82 10.65
N PRO A 86 -6.54 15.22 9.68
CA PRO A 86 -7.21 14.50 8.60
C PRO A 86 -8.03 13.32 9.14
N PRO A 87 -9.18 13.00 8.51
CA PRO A 87 -9.95 11.82 8.90
C PRO A 87 -9.20 10.54 8.57
N ALA A 88 -9.27 9.57 9.50
CA ALA A 88 -8.80 8.21 9.27
C ALA A 88 -9.67 7.49 8.22
N TYR A 89 -9.08 6.59 7.46
CA TYR A 89 -9.82 5.70 6.59
C TYR A 89 -10.35 4.52 7.42
N PRO A 90 -11.68 4.33 7.52
CA PRO A 90 -12.27 3.33 8.39
C PRO A 90 -12.19 1.93 7.75
N VAL A 91 -11.06 1.24 7.92
CA VAL A 91 -10.84 -0.13 7.41
C VAL A 91 -11.97 -1.08 7.84
N GLY A 92 -12.45 -0.95 9.08
CA GLY A 92 -13.58 -1.73 9.61
C GLY A 92 -14.95 -1.41 9.01
N ALA A 93 -15.07 -0.36 8.21
CA ALA A 93 -16.29 -0.03 7.47
C ALA A 93 -16.23 -0.51 6.01
N MET A 94 -15.20 -1.26 5.62
CA MET A 94 -15.08 -1.78 4.26
C MET A 94 -16.14 -2.85 3.99
N VAL A 95 -17.20 -2.48 3.27
CA VAL A 95 -18.33 -3.38 2.99
C VAL A 95 -18.01 -4.36 1.85
N TYR A 96 -17.24 -3.92 0.85
CA TYR A 96 -16.89 -4.68 -0.36
C TYR A 96 -15.50 -4.22 -0.87
N PRO A 97 -14.73 -5.05 -1.59
CA PRO A 97 -15.00 -6.41 -2.08
C PRO A 97 -14.51 -7.53 -1.14
N ARG A 98 -14.77 -8.80 -1.51
CA ARG A 98 -14.02 -9.94 -0.97
C ARG A 98 -12.56 -9.77 -1.35
N THR A 99 -11.66 -10.04 -0.43
CA THR A 99 -10.23 -9.74 -0.60
C THR A 99 -9.40 -11.02 -0.50
N GLY A 100 -8.47 -11.19 -1.43
CA GLY A 100 -7.42 -12.21 -1.36
C GLY A 100 -6.09 -11.56 -1.01
N PHE A 101 -5.39 -12.07 -0.01
CA PHE A 101 -4.06 -11.60 0.35
C PHE A 101 -2.99 -12.45 -0.35
N TYR A 102 -2.09 -11.80 -1.07
CA TYR A 102 -0.89 -12.40 -1.65
C TYR A 102 0.31 -11.71 -1.02
N ILE A 103 1.08 -12.45 -0.24
CA ILE A 103 2.04 -11.90 0.73
C ILE A 103 3.45 -12.37 0.37
N GLY A 104 4.38 -11.44 0.19
CA GLY A 104 5.79 -11.77 0.02
C GLY A 104 6.43 -11.95 1.38
N ALA A 105 7.12 -13.07 1.62
CA ALA A 105 7.71 -13.32 2.93
C ALA A 105 8.87 -12.37 3.29
N THR A 106 9.49 -11.73 2.28
CA THR A 106 10.59 -10.79 2.45
C THR A 106 10.21 -9.37 2.03
N ASP A 107 8.92 -9.08 1.87
CA ASP A 107 8.42 -7.75 1.47
C ASP A 107 8.70 -6.71 2.57
N THR A 108 9.46 -5.67 2.22
CA THR A 108 9.83 -4.58 3.14
C THR A 108 8.87 -3.38 3.08
N PHE A 109 7.88 -3.40 2.17
CA PHE A 109 6.88 -2.36 1.97
C PHE A 109 5.53 -2.76 2.57
N ALA A 110 5.09 -3.99 2.28
CA ALA A 110 3.91 -4.60 2.89
C ALA A 110 4.38 -5.60 3.95
N THR A 111 4.82 -5.08 5.10
CA THR A 111 5.43 -5.92 6.14
C THR A 111 4.40 -6.83 6.79
N SER A 112 4.87 -7.91 7.43
CA SER A 112 4.00 -8.83 8.18
C SER A 112 3.26 -8.12 9.33
N ALA A 113 3.84 -7.06 9.91
CA ALA A 113 3.21 -6.25 10.94
C ALA A 113 2.04 -5.44 10.36
N ASP A 114 2.24 -4.73 9.25
CA ASP A 114 1.18 -3.95 8.59
C ASP A 114 0.05 -4.85 8.08
N ILE A 115 0.40 -6.03 7.55
CA ILE A 115 -0.58 -7.03 7.11
C ILE A 115 -1.41 -7.55 8.29
N ALA A 116 -0.79 -7.78 9.45
CA ALA A 116 -1.50 -8.19 10.65
C ALA A 116 -2.45 -7.07 11.14
N GLN A 117 -2.01 -5.81 11.08
CA GLN A 117 -2.82 -4.66 11.47
C GLN A 117 -4.04 -4.48 10.56
N ILE A 118 -3.87 -4.51 9.23
CA ILE A 118 -5.01 -4.42 8.30
C ILE A 118 -5.94 -5.63 8.43
N ARG A 119 -5.39 -6.84 8.63
CA ARG A 119 -6.19 -8.06 8.86
C ARG A 119 -7.08 -7.91 10.09
N ALA A 120 -6.54 -7.39 11.18
CA ALA A 120 -7.30 -7.17 12.42
C ALA A 120 -8.35 -6.07 12.29
N GLY A 121 -8.11 -5.06 11.45
CA GLY A 121 -9.03 -3.95 11.22
C GLY A 121 -10.17 -4.25 10.24
N LEU A 122 -10.03 -5.26 9.37
CA LEU A 122 -11.04 -5.60 8.37
C LEU A 122 -12.25 -6.33 8.97
N PRO A 123 -13.46 -6.16 8.40
CA PRO A 123 -14.62 -6.95 8.82
C PRO A 123 -14.39 -8.45 8.70
N SER A 124 -15.00 -9.20 9.60
CA SER A 124 -14.94 -10.66 9.59
C SER A 124 -15.47 -11.22 8.27
N GLY A 125 -14.72 -12.16 7.67
CA GLY A 125 -15.09 -12.78 6.39
C GLY A 125 -14.71 -11.98 5.15
N THR A 126 -14.14 -10.78 5.30
CA THR A 126 -13.64 -10.00 4.16
C THR A 126 -12.49 -10.71 3.45
N ILE A 127 -11.53 -11.26 4.20
CA ILE A 127 -10.40 -12.00 3.64
C ILE A 127 -10.86 -13.44 3.37
N VAL A 128 -10.94 -13.80 2.09
CA VAL A 128 -11.47 -15.11 1.65
C VAL A 128 -10.40 -16.06 1.12
N HIS A 129 -9.18 -15.55 0.98
CA HIS A 129 -8.02 -16.31 0.55
C HIS A 129 -6.75 -15.61 1.03
N GLU A 130 -5.73 -16.40 1.36
CA GLU A 130 -4.42 -15.90 1.69
C GLU A 130 -3.34 -16.86 1.20
N LYS A 131 -2.31 -16.31 0.56
CA LYS A 131 -1.14 -17.04 0.09
C LYS A 131 0.12 -16.27 0.40
N THR A 132 0.97 -16.85 1.25
CA THR A 132 2.33 -16.36 1.46
C THR A 132 3.28 -17.06 0.49
N VAL A 133 4.08 -16.29 -0.23
CA VAL A 133 5.09 -16.79 -1.17
C VAL A 133 6.47 -16.52 -0.56
N ALA A 134 7.11 -17.61 -0.10
CA ALA A 134 8.37 -17.54 0.64
C ALA A 134 9.50 -16.85 -0.15
N ALA A 135 9.50 -17.00 -1.47
CA ALA A 135 10.54 -16.46 -2.34
C ALA A 135 10.31 -14.98 -2.73
N PHE A 136 9.18 -14.35 -2.36
CA PHE A 136 8.79 -13.06 -2.93
C PHE A 136 9.06 -11.88 -1.99
N SER A 137 9.60 -10.82 -2.57
CA SER A 137 9.56 -9.44 -2.07
C SER A 137 8.50 -8.61 -2.83
N HIS A 138 8.45 -7.29 -2.61
CA HIS A 138 7.37 -6.42 -3.07
C HIS A 138 7.11 -6.46 -4.59
N LEU A 139 8.18 -6.35 -5.40
CA LEU A 139 8.05 -6.27 -6.86
C LEU A 139 7.89 -7.63 -7.53
N ASP A 140 8.14 -8.73 -6.82
CA ASP A 140 8.09 -10.08 -7.38
C ASP A 140 6.70 -10.46 -7.85
N PHE A 141 5.66 -9.92 -7.21
CA PHE A 141 4.28 -10.07 -7.66
C PHE A 141 4.02 -9.53 -9.06
N THR A 142 4.95 -8.79 -9.66
CA THR A 142 4.84 -8.26 -11.03
C THR A 142 6.03 -8.60 -11.93
N TRP A 143 7.24 -8.71 -11.37
CA TRP A 143 8.47 -8.84 -12.14
C TRP A 143 9.16 -10.20 -12.03
N ALA A 144 8.79 -11.03 -11.05
CA ALA A 144 9.41 -12.33 -10.88
C ALA A 144 9.11 -13.25 -12.07
N GLN A 145 10.14 -13.92 -12.58
CA GLN A 145 10.00 -14.85 -13.70
C GLN A 145 9.03 -16.01 -13.39
N ASN A 146 8.97 -16.41 -12.12
CA ASN A 146 8.12 -17.48 -11.60
C ASN A 146 6.77 -16.98 -11.03
N ALA A 147 6.42 -15.68 -11.13
CA ALA A 147 5.13 -15.16 -10.66
C ALA A 147 3.92 -15.82 -11.35
N ASN A 148 4.08 -16.17 -12.63
CA ASN A 148 3.05 -16.89 -13.37
C ASN A 148 2.71 -18.24 -12.75
N GLU A 149 3.73 -19.00 -12.34
CA GLU A 149 3.58 -20.31 -11.74
C GLU A 149 3.14 -20.22 -10.27
N LEU A 150 3.86 -19.41 -9.48
CA LEU A 150 3.68 -19.36 -8.03
C LEU A 150 2.41 -18.61 -7.61
N VAL A 151 1.93 -17.65 -8.40
CA VAL A 151 0.78 -16.80 -8.04
C VAL A 151 -0.32 -16.87 -9.08
N TYR A 152 -0.04 -16.58 -10.36
CA TYR A 152 -1.10 -16.26 -11.31
C TYR A 152 -1.94 -17.47 -11.74
N GLN A 153 -1.31 -18.50 -12.32
CA GLN A 153 -2.03 -19.57 -13.03
C GLN A 153 -2.78 -20.51 -12.09
N GLN A 154 -2.10 -20.99 -11.04
CA GLN A 154 -2.64 -22.04 -10.19
C GLN A 154 -3.57 -21.49 -9.11
N ASP A 155 -3.29 -20.28 -8.60
CA ASP A 155 -3.97 -19.77 -7.41
C ASP A 155 -4.87 -18.58 -7.72
N LEU A 156 -4.32 -17.46 -8.21
CA LEU A 156 -5.09 -16.25 -8.47
C LEU A 156 -6.24 -16.49 -9.46
N LEU A 157 -5.96 -17.12 -10.60
CA LEU A 157 -7.02 -17.44 -11.57
C LEU A 157 -8.05 -18.42 -11.00
N ALA A 158 -7.65 -19.34 -10.11
CA ALA A 158 -8.59 -20.24 -9.46
C ALA A 158 -9.51 -19.49 -8.48
N GLN A 159 -8.97 -18.55 -7.68
CA GLN A 159 -9.78 -17.70 -6.81
C GLN A 159 -10.73 -16.80 -7.61
N LEU A 160 -10.24 -16.17 -8.68
CA LEU A 160 -11.07 -15.35 -9.56
C LEU A 160 -12.22 -16.15 -10.18
N LYS A 161 -11.95 -17.36 -10.70
CA LYS A 161 -12.99 -18.26 -11.22
C LYS A 161 -13.98 -18.68 -10.13
N LYS A 162 -13.50 -18.96 -8.92
CA LYS A 162 -14.33 -19.36 -7.77
C LYS A 162 -15.35 -18.30 -7.39
N TYR A 163 -15.03 -17.02 -7.53
CA TYR A 163 -15.91 -15.90 -7.15
C TYR A 163 -16.54 -15.16 -8.35
N ALA A 164 -16.20 -15.53 -9.58
CA ALA A 164 -16.82 -14.98 -10.78
C ALA A 164 -18.35 -15.16 -10.73
N GLY A 165 -19.09 -14.06 -10.92
CA GLY A 165 -20.55 -14.06 -10.92
C GLY A 165 -21.21 -14.30 -9.55
N LYS A 166 -20.45 -14.38 -8.45
CA LYS A 166 -21.01 -14.55 -7.10
C LYS A 166 -21.20 -13.20 -6.44
N ALA A 167 -22.45 -12.86 -6.09
CA ALA A 167 -22.76 -11.74 -5.20
C ALA A 167 -22.01 -11.90 -3.87
N TYR A 168 -21.75 -10.79 -3.17
CA TYR A 168 -21.07 -10.78 -1.89
C TYR A 168 -21.96 -11.38 -0.79
#